data_AF-A0A9E5EEM5-F1
#
_entry.id   AF-A0A9E5EEM5-F1
#
_cell.length_a   1.000
_cell.length_b   1.000
_cell.length_c   1.000
_cell.angle_alpha   90.00
_cell.angle_beta   90.00
_cell.angle_gamma   90.00
#
_symmetry.space_group_name_H-M   'P 1'
#
loop_
_entity.id
_entity.type
_entity.pdbx_description
1 polymer ?
#
loop_
_entity_poly.entity_id
_entity_poly.type
_entity_poly.pdbx_seq_one_letter_code
_entity_poly.pdbx_strand_id
1 'polypeptide(L)'
;RCQLIALPKPSRELALNWLQSELKILLSDAVGAEELEATIDEQAGAPLSARDQIVARHLGDDKDGVGLAINSTRILVEALSNGPKIGYLECAEKVQKAPYSALLVCMQRWLFDLQLSYQLGEVRYYRRHAQRISQLASQLQLTKAQRLWSTLTLARRHENHPLSTRVQMESMLLQYQQLFGD
;
A
#
# COMPACT_ATOMS: atom_id res chain seq x y z
N ARG A 1 -14.67 -18.45 -27.75
CA ARG A 1 -15.40 -18.56 -26.46
C ARG A 1 -14.36 -18.88 -25.40
N CYS A 2 -14.21 -18.05 -24.36
CA CYS A 2 -13.23 -18.31 -23.29
C CYS A 2 -13.86 -19.16 -22.19
N GLN A 3 -13.07 -20.01 -21.54
CA GLN A 3 -13.44 -20.73 -20.31
C GLN A 3 -12.71 -20.09 -19.13
N LEU A 4 -13.44 -19.75 -18.06
CA LEU A 4 -12.86 -19.27 -16.82
C LEU A 4 -12.30 -20.46 -16.03
N ILE A 5 -11.02 -20.42 -15.68
CA ILE A 5 -10.39 -21.38 -14.75
C ILE A 5 -9.99 -20.59 -13.51
N ALA A 6 -10.55 -20.96 -12.35
CA ALA A 6 -10.24 -20.31 -11.09
C ALA A 6 -8.86 -20.78 -10.59
N LEU A 7 -7.97 -19.82 -10.32
CA LEU A 7 -6.66 -20.07 -9.73
C LEU A 7 -6.64 -19.43 -8.33
N PRO A 8 -6.93 -20.19 -7.25
CA PRO A 8 -6.92 -19.64 -5.91
C PRO A 8 -5.50 -19.27 -5.48
N LYS A 9 -5.40 -18.30 -4.57
CA LYS A 9 -4.11 -17.95 -3.96
C LYS A 9 -3.65 -19.10 -3.06
N PRO A 10 -2.34 -19.38 -3.00
CA PRO A 10 -1.79 -20.35 -2.05
C PRO A 10 -2.04 -19.89 -0.60
N SER A 11 -1.94 -20.83 0.35
CA SER A 11 -1.95 -20.47 1.78
C SER A 11 -0.77 -19.55 2.10
N ARG A 12 -0.90 -18.73 3.15
CA ARG A 12 0.17 -17.79 3.56
C ARG A 12 1.47 -18.54 3.88
N GLU A 13 1.37 -19.67 4.56
CA GLU A 13 2.51 -20.53 4.88
C GLU A 13 3.21 -21.05 3.61
N LEU A 14 2.45 -21.60 2.66
CA LEU A 14 3.02 -22.10 1.40
C LEU A 14 3.66 -20.97 0.59
N ALA A 15 3.00 -19.79 0.56
CA ALA A 15 3.51 -18.62 -0.13
C ALA A 15 4.84 -18.13 0.46
N LEU A 16 4.96 -18.07 1.79
CA LEU A 16 6.18 -17.67 2.49
C LEU A 16 7.32 -18.66 2.27
N ASN A 17 7.04 -19.96 2.39
CA ASN A 17 8.04 -21.01 2.18
C ASN A 17 8.56 -20.99 0.73
N TRP A 18 7.66 -20.86 -0.25
CA TRP A 18 8.04 -20.73 -1.65
C TRP A 18 8.88 -19.47 -1.87
N LEU A 19 8.43 -18.31 -1.38
CA LEU A 19 9.11 -17.03 -1.54
C LEU A 19 10.53 -17.06 -0.95
N GLN A 20 10.70 -17.64 0.23
CA GLN A 20 12.01 -17.80 0.87
C GLN A 20 12.94 -18.69 0.04
N SER A 21 12.44 -19.80 -0.50
CA SER A 21 13.24 -20.70 -1.34
C SER A 21 13.70 -20.06 -2.65
N GLU A 22 12.82 -19.30 -3.30
CA GLU A 22 13.11 -18.60 -4.55
C GLU A 22 14.13 -17.47 -4.35
N LEU A 23 13.96 -16.66 -3.31
CA LEU A 23 14.85 -15.52 -3.06
C LEU A 23 16.27 -15.97 -2.68
N LYS A 24 16.43 -17.12 -2.04
CA LYS A 24 17.75 -17.72 -1.76
C LYS A 24 18.53 -18.07 -3.02
N ILE A 25 17.84 -18.33 -4.14
CA ILE A 25 18.46 -18.62 -5.43
C ILE A 25 18.82 -17.31 -6.15
N LEU A 26 17.98 -16.28 -6.02
CA LEU A 26 18.07 -15.04 -6.78
C LEU A 26 18.96 -13.96 -6.14
N LEU A 27 19.08 -13.96 -4.81
CA LEU A 27 19.78 -12.93 -4.05
C LEU A 27 20.96 -13.53 -3.28
N SER A 28 22.08 -12.78 -3.24
CA SER A 28 23.25 -13.13 -2.44
C SER A 28 23.04 -12.84 -0.95
N ASP A 29 22.29 -11.78 -0.65
CA ASP A 29 22.03 -11.33 0.71
C ASP A 29 20.77 -11.98 1.28
N ALA A 30 20.78 -12.21 2.60
CA ALA A 30 19.64 -12.79 3.28
C ALA A 30 18.51 -11.76 3.39
N VAL A 31 17.34 -12.09 2.85
CA VAL A 31 16.10 -11.32 3.05
C VAL A 31 15.55 -11.63 4.44
N GLY A 32 15.34 -10.60 5.25
CA GLY A 32 14.80 -10.76 6.60
C GLY A 32 13.35 -11.28 6.61
N ALA A 33 13.00 -12.08 7.61
CA ALA A 33 11.64 -12.62 7.77
C ALA A 33 10.57 -11.51 7.79
N GLU A 34 10.90 -10.38 8.42
CA GLU A 34 10.00 -9.23 8.51
C GLU A 34 9.69 -8.60 7.15
N GLU A 35 10.68 -8.55 6.24
CA GLU A 35 10.51 -8.04 4.88
C GLU A 35 9.68 -8.99 4.03
N LEU A 36 9.92 -10.30 4.16
CA LEU A 36 9.13 -11.35 3.49
C LEU A 36 7.65 -11.24 3.85
N GLU A 37 7.37 -11.20 5.15
CA GLU A 37 6.01 -11.12 5.68
C GLU A 37 5.31 -9.81 5.30
N ALA A 38 6.00 -8.68 5.43
CA ALA A 38 5.43 -7.40 5.04
C ALA A 38 5.08 -7.36 3.55
N THR A 39 5.98 -7.85 2.69
CA THR A 39 5.80 -7.77 1.24
C THR A 39 4.72 -8.73 0.75
N ILE A 40 4.63 -9.95 1.31
CA ILE A 40 3.57 -10.89 0.93
C ILE A 40 2.17 -10.38 1.34
N ASP A 41 2.07 -9.79 2.53
CA ASP A 41 0.81 -9.23 3.04
C ASP A 41 0.40 -8.01 2.20
N GLU A 42 1.35 -7.13 1.85
CA GLU A 42 1.12 -5.99 0.96
C GLU A 42 0.63 -6.42 -0.44
N GLN A 43 1.14 -7.54 -0.96
CA GLN A 43 0.70 -8.13 -2.23
C GLN A 43 -0.53 -9.04 -2.07
N ALA A 44 -1.23 -8.95 -0.94
CA ALA A 44 -2.43 -9.73 -0.63
C ALA A 44 -2.26 -11.24 -0.84
N GLY A 45 -1.09 -11.79 -0.52
CA GLY A 45 -0.79 -13.22 -0.67
C GLY A 45 -0.44 -13.65 -2.11
N ALA A 46 -0.02 -12.73 -2.99
CA ALA A 46 0.48 -13.06 -4.32
C ALA A 46 2.02 -13.24 -4.28
N PRO A 47 2.53 -14.48 -4.23
CA PRO A 47 3.95 -14.72 -3.97
C PRO A 47 4.86 -14.26 -5.10
N LEU A 48 4.43 -14.37 -6.36
CA LEU A 48 5.21 -13.90 -7.51
C LEU A 48 5.42 -12.39 -7.47
N SER A 49 4.35 -11.63 -7.22
CA SER A 49 4.43 -10.17 -7.09
C SER A 49 5.29 -9.74 -5.89
N ALA A 50 5.22 -10.48 -4.78
CA ALA A 50 6.05 -10.22 -3.61
C ALA A 50 7.54 -10.47 -3.91
N ARG A 51 7.86 -11.56 -4.62
CA ARG A 51 9.22 -11.86 -5.10
C ARG A 51 9.73 -10.72 -5.98
N ASP A 52 8.97 -10.31 -6.99
CA ASP A 52 9.40 -9.28 -7.94
C ASP A 52 9.67 -7.94 -7.23
N GLN A 53 8.84 -7.59 -6.24
CA GLN A 53 9.05 -6.39 -5.42
C GLN A 53 10.32 -6.48 -4.55
N ILE A 54 10.59 -7.62 -3.93
CA ILE A 54 11.80 -7.82 -3.12
C ILE A 54 13.05 -7.81 -4.01
N VAL A 55 13.03 -8.53 -5.12
CA VAL A 55 14.14 -8.55 -6.08
C VAL A 55 14.42 -7.13 -6.60
N ALA A 56 13.40 -6.37 -6.97
CA ALA A 56 13.57 -4.98 -7.39
C ALA A 56 14.17 -4.10 -6.29
N ARG A 57 13.87 -4.36 -5.01
CA ARG A 57 14.45 -3.61 -3.88
C ARG A 57 15.91 -3.96 -3.63
N HIS A 58 16.30 -5.23 -3.80
CA HIS A 58 17.64 -5.72 -3.49
C HIS A 58 18.62 -5.58 -4.66
N LEU A 59 18.15 -5.67 -5.89
CA LEU A 59 18.99 -5.60 -7.10
C LEU A 59 18.78 -4.35 -7.95
N GLY A 60 17.68 -3.62 -7.72
CA GLY A 60 17.34 -2.42 -8.49
C GLY A 60 18.16 -1.20 -8.07
N ASP A 61 18.23 -0.21 -8.97
CA ASP A 61 18.72 1.13 -8.63
C ASP A 61 17.54 1.91 -8.07
N ASP A 62 17.72 2.60 -6.93
CA ASP A 62 16.71 3.49 -6.35
C ASP A 62 16.20 4.56 -7.33
N LYS A 63 16.94 4.80 -8.42
CA LYS A 63 16.59 5.72 -9.51
C LYS A 63 15.67 5.11 -10.58
N ASP A 64 15.41 3.81 -10.55
CA ASP A 64 14.44 3.18 -11.45
C ASP A 64 12.98 3.42 -10.98
N GLY A 65 12.03 3.25 -11.91
CA GLY A 65 10.62 3.54 -11.63
C GLY A 65 9.98 2.65 -10.57
N VAL A 66 10.52 1.45 -10.34
CA VAL A 66 9.96 0.46 -9.40
C VAL A 66 10.49 0.71 -7.99
N GLY A 67 11.79 0.91 -7.82
CA GLY A 67 12.43 1.30 -6.57
C GLY A 67 11.86 2.61 -6.03
N LEU A 68 11.68 3.62 -6.91
CA LEU A 68 11.04 4.87 -6.54
C LEU A 68 9.59 4.69 -6.05
N ALA A 69 8.81 3.83 -6.69
CA ALA A 69 7.45 3.52 -6.28
C ALA A 69 7.42 2.82 -4.91
N ILE A 70 8.29 1.83 -4.69
CA ILE A 70 8.41 1.09 -3.43
C ILE A 70 8.81 2.04 -2.28
N ASN A 71 9.81 2.88 -2.49
CA ASN A 71 10.24 3.82 -1.45
C ASN A 71 9.15 4.88 -1.15
N SER A 72 8.50 5.41 -2.19
CA SER A 72 7.46 6.43 -2.02
C SER A 72 6.21 5.89 -1.34
N THR A 73 5.79 4.65 -1.64
CA THR A 73 4.67 4.00 -0.95
C THR A 73 5.00 3.72 0.52
N ARG A 74 6.23 3.33 0.85
CA ARG A 74 6.69 3.22 2.25
C ARG A 74 6.59 4.55 3.00
N ILE A 75 7.09 5.64 2.40
CA ILE A 75 6.97 7.00 2.96
C ILE A 75 5.51 7.38 3.18
N LEU A 76 4.65 7.04 2.23
CA LEU A 76 3.22 7.31 2.29
C LEU A 76 2.53 6.53 3.41
N VAL A 77 2.80 5.22 3.57
CA VAL A 77 2.26 4.42 4.68
C VAL A 77 2.66 5.00 6.03
N GLU A 78 3.92 5.38 6.18
CA GLU A 78 4.41 6.01 7.41
C GLU A 78 3.67 7.32 7.70
N ALA A 79 3.50 8.18 6.68
CA ALA A 79 2.74 9.42 6.82
C ALA A 79 1.26 9.16 7.17
N LEU A 80 0.61 8.20 6.52
CA LEU A 80 -0.78 7.80 6.79
C LEU A 80 -0.95 7.28 8.21
N SER A 81 0.05 6.58 8.75
CA SER A 81 0.04 6.10 10.14
C SER A 81 -0.09 7.25 11.16
N ASN A 82 0.27 8.48 10.81
CA ASN A 82 0.10 9.65 11.68
C ASN A 82 -1.36 10.14 11.79
N GLY A 83 -2.27 9.62 10.96
CA GLY A 83 -3.71 9.89 11.03
C GLY A 83 -4.04 11.38 10.95
N PRO A 84 -4.75 11.97 11.93
CA PRO A 84 -5.10 13.40 11.90
C PRO A 84 -3.89 14.34 11.94
N LYS A 85 -2.73 13.85 12.39
CA LYS A 85 -1.47 14.63 12.46
C LYS A 85 -0.61 14.48 11.21
N ILE A 86 -1.14 13.91 10.13
CA ILE A 86 -0.41 13.73 8.88
C ILE A 86 0.13 15.08 8.35
N GLY A 87 1.44 15.15 8.12
CA GLY A 87 2.07 16.25 7.40
C GLY A 87 1.79 16.17 5.91
N TYR A 88 0.55 16.43 5.49
CA TYR A 88 0.07 16.14 4.13
C TYR A 88 0.86 16.87 3.02
N LEU A 89 1.26 18.13 3.24
CA LEU A 89 2.08 18.90 2.29
C LEU A 89 3.48 18.30 2.11
N GLU A 90 4.15 17.99 3.23
CA GLU A 90 5.49 17.41 3.21
C GLU A 90 5.48 16.00 2.61
N CYS A 91 4.46 15.20 2.96
CA CYS A 91 4.29 13.87 2.40
C CYS A 91 4.07 13.93 0.87
N ALA A 92 3.18 14.80 0.39
CA ALA A 92 2.93 14.97 -1.04
C ALA A 92 4.20 15.35 -1.80
N GLU A 93 5.01 16.25 -1.25
CA GLU A 93 6.28 16.67 -1.85
C GLU A 93 7.28 15.51 -1.96
N LYS A 94 7.37 14.67 -0.92
CA LYS A 94 8.28 13.52 -0.89
C LYS A 94 7.90 12.42 -1.89
N VAL A 95 6.61 12.22 -2.15
CA VAL A 95 6.13 11.10 -2.99
C VAL A 95 5.82 11.50 -4.44
N GLN A 96 5.84 12.80 -4.77
CA GLN A 96 5.35 13.32 -6.07
C GLN A 96 6.02 12.71 -7.32
N LYS A 97 7.25 12.19 -7.19
CA LYS A 97 8.00 11.62 -8.31
C LYS A 97 7.58 10.20 -8.65
N ALA A 98 6.91 9.50 -7.74
CA ALA A 98 6.46 8.14 -7.98
C ALA A 98 5.29 8.08 -8.96
N PRO A 99 5.08 6.94 -9.63
CA PRO A 99 3.88 6.70 -10.42
C PRO A 99 2.63 6.93 -9.57
N TYR A 100 1.74 7.82 -10.03
CA TYR A 100 0.54 8.19 -9.29
C TYR A 100 -0.35 6.99 -8.97
N SER A 101 -0.42 6.03 -9.90
CA SER A 101 -1.12 4.75 -9.74
C SER A 101 -0.66 3.98 -8.50
N ALA A 102 0.65 3.90 -8.24
CA ALA A 102 1.22 3.22 -7.08
C ALA A 102 0.80 3.89 -5.76
N LEU A 103 0.77 5.23 -5.73
CA LEU A 103 0.31 6.00 -4.56
C LEU A 103 -1.17 5.78 -4.29
N LEU A 104 -2.01 5.76 -5.34
CA LEU A 104 -3.43 5.46 -5.23
C LEU A 104 -3.68 4.04 -4.71
N VAL A 105 -2.92 3.03 -5.19
CA VAL A 105 -2.98 1.66 -4.67
C VAL A 105 -2.65 1.63 -3.17
N CYS A 106 -1.58 2.31 -2.77
CA CYS A 106 -1.16 2.38 -1.39
C CYS A 106 -2.24 2.97 -0.48
N MET A 107 -2.84 4.11 -0.87
CA MET A 107 -3.93 4.74 -0.12
C MET A 107 -5.18 3.85 -0.05
N GLN A 108 -5.54 3.16 -1.14
CA GLN A 108 -6.69 2.24 -1.12
C GLN A 108 -6.46 1.05 -0.19
N ARG A 109 -5.27 0.42 -0.22
CA ARG A 109 -4.92 -0.66 0.71
C ARG A 109 -5.03 -0.19 2.16
N TRP A 110 -4.58 1.03 2.45
CA TRP A 110 -4.61 1.61 3.79
C TRP A 110 -6.04 1.88 4.26
N LEU A 111 -6.85 2.51 3.41
CA LEU A 111 -8.24 2.80 3.70
C LEU A 111 -9.07 1.51 3.87
N PHE A 112 -8.78 0.49 3.07
CA PHE A 112 -9.37 -0.83 3.23
C PHE A 112 -9.05 -1.43 4.60
N ASP A 113 -7.78 -1.39 5.04
CA ASP A 113 -7.41 -1.90 6.36
C ASP A 113 -8.05 -1.09 7.50
N LEU A 114 -8.19 0.24 7.37
CA LEU A 114 -8.93 1.04 8.34
C LEU A 114 -10.40 0.61 8.45
N GLN A 115 -11.06 0.39 7.31
CA GLN A 115 -12.46 -0.03 7.28
C GLN A 115 -12.63 -1.47 7.77
N LEU A 116 -11.72 -2.38 7.40
CA LEU A 116 -11.70 -3.75 7.87
C LEU A 116 -11.49 -3.79 9.39
N SER A 117 -10.55 -3.01 9.91
CA SER A 117 -10.28 -2.93 11.33
C SER A 117 -11.45 -2.29 12.09
N TYR A 118 -12.16 -1.33 11.49
CA TYR A 118 -13.37 -0.75 12.06
C TYR A 118 -14.48 -1.80 12.22
N GLN A 119 -14.69 -2.64 11.20
CA GLN A 119 -15.81 -3.57 11.13
C GLN A 119 -15.55 -4.89 11.86
N LEU A 120 -14.35 -5.45 11.68
CA LEU A 120 -14.00 -6.80 12.09
C LEU A 120 -12.79 -6.85 13.05
N GLY A 121 -12.12 -5.73 13.30
CA GLY A 121 -10.89 -5.70 14.11
C GLY A 121 -9.67 -6.33 13.42
N GLU A 122 -9.78 -6.63 12.12
CA GLU A 122 -8.73 -7.29 11.34
C GLU A 122 -7.97 -6.31 10.43
N VAL A 123 -6.76 -6.69 10.04
CA VAL A 123 -5.88 -5.93 9.14
C VAL A 123 -5.30 -6.88 8.10
N ARG A 124 -5.40 -6.53 6.82
CA ARG A 124 -5.05 -7.42 5.72
C ARG A 124 -3.68 -7.10 5.13
N TYR A 125 -3.44 -5.86 4.72
CA TYR A 125 -2.28 -5.47 3.92
C TYR A 125 -1.11 -5.02 4.79
N TYR A 126 -1.35 -4.11 5.73
CA TYR A 126 -0.32 -3.49 6.56
C TYR A 126 -0.34 -4.03 7.99
N ARG A 127 -0.25 -5.35 8.14
CA ARG A 127 -0.35 -6.03 9.45
C ARG A 127 0.63 -5.51 10.50
N ARG A 128 1.83 -5.07 10.10
CA ARG A 128 2.80 -4.44 11.00
C ARG A 128 2.29 -3.14 11.64
N HIS A 129 1.36 -2.46 10.98
CA HIS A 129 0.70 -1.25 11.48
C HIS A 129 -0.61 -1.55 12.20
N ALA A 130 -0.93 -2.82 12.51
CA ALA A 130 -2.26 -3.21 12.98
C ALA A 130 -2.70 -2.46 14.25
N GLN A 131 -1.79 -2.28 15.22
CA GLN A 131 -2.09 -1.50 16.42
C GLN A 131 -2.46 -0.05 16.06
N ARG A 132 -1.71 0.57 15.15
CA ARG A 132 -1.95 1.95 14.73
C ARG A 132 -3.24 2.08 13.92
N ILE A 133 -3.48 1.14 13.01
CA ILE A 133 -4.70 1.07 12.20
C ILE A 133 -5.92 0.91 13.11
N SER A 134 -5.86 0.05 14.12
CA SER A 134 -6.95 -0.13 15.10
C SER A 134 -7.26 1.15 15.89
N GLN A 135 -6.22 1.87 16.34
CA GLN A 135 -6.39 3.18 17.01
C GLN A 135 -7.01 4.25 16.10
N LEU A 136 -6.65 4.26 14.81
CA LEU A 136 -7.20 5.20 13.83
C LEU A 136 -8.61 4.81 13.42
N ALA A 137 -8.88 3.51 13.30
CA ALA A 137 -10.20 2.98 12.98
C ALA A 137 -11.24 3.42 14.03
N SER A 138 -10.92 3.42 15.32
CA SER A 138 -11.88 3.85 16.36
C SER A 138 -12.32 5.32 16.24
N GLN A 139 -11.56 6.15 15.52
CA GLN A 139 -11.83 7.57 15.27
C GLN A 139 -12.38 7.82 13.85
N LEU A 140 -12.59 6.77 13.07
CA LEU A 140 -12.90 6.87 11.65
C LEU A 140 -14.34 7.31 11.43
N GLN A 141 -14.52 8.42 10.70
CA GLN A 141 -15.82 8.79 10.16
C GLN A 141 -16.14 8.00 8.89
N LEU A 142 -16.94 6.94 9.03
CA LEU A 142 -17.27 6.04 7.93
C LEU A 142 -17.81 6.75 6.67
N THR A 143 -18.68 7.74 6.83
CA THR A 143 -19.25 8.47 5.67
C THR A 143 -18.16 9.22 4.91
N LYS A 144 -17.22 9.89 5.61
CA LYS A 144 -16.08 10.57 4.99
C LYS A 144 -15.14 9.54 4.33
N ALA A 145 -14.92 8.39 4.98
CA ALA A 145 -14.09 7.31 4.44
C ALA A 145 -14.66 6.73 3.13
N GLN A 146 -15.97 6.50 3.04
CA GLN A 146 -16.63 6.03 1.82
C GLN A 146 -16.55 7.05 0.67
N ARG A 147 -16.65 8.34 0.99
CA ARG A 147 -16.44 9.41 0.00
C ARG A 147 -15.01 9.40 -0.53
N LEU A 148 -14.01 9.34 0.35
CA LEU A 148 -12.61 9.26 -0.07
C LEU A 148 -12.32 8.01 -0.90
N TRP A 149 -12.89 6.85 -0.53
CA TRP A 149 -12.78 5.62 -1.31
C TRP A 149 -13.28 5.80 -2.75
N SER A 150 -14.44 6.46 -2.90
CA SER A 150 -15.02 6.77 -4.21
C SER A 150 -14.13 7.73 -5.01
N THR A 151 -13.58 8.76 -4.36
CA THR A 151 -12.63 9.71 -4.96
C THR A 151 -11.36 9.00 -5.45
N LEU A 152 -10.75 8.12 -4.65
CA LEU A 152 -9.58 7.33 -5.03
C LEU A 152 -9.88 6.41 -6.23
N THR A 153 -11.07 5.80 -6.24
CA THR A 153 -11.52 4.92 -7.33
C THR A 153 -11.71 5.69 -8.64
N LEU A 154 -12.24 6.91 -8.58
CA LEU A 154 -12.37 7.77 -9.75
C LEU A 154 -11.01 8.25 -10.26
N ALA A 155 -10.12 8.66 -9.35
CA ALA A 155 -8.77 9.11 -9.70
C ALA A 155 -7.98 8.06 -10.47
N ARG A 156 -8.10 6.77 -10.10
CA ARG A 156 -7.49 5.65 -10.84
C ARG A 156 -7.94 5.56 -12.30
N ARG A 157 -9.20 5.90 -12.61
CA ARG A 157 -9.70 5.88 -13.99
C ARG A 157 -9.05 6.95 -14.87
N HIS A 158 -8.48 7.98 -14.26
CA HIS A 158 -7.86 9.12 -14.91
C HIS A 158 -6.39 9.28 -14.51
N GLU A 159 -5.72 8.19 -14.07
CA GLU A 159 -4.36 8.25 -13.51
C GLU A 159 -3.29 8.76 -14.50
N ASN A 160 -3.57 8.68 -15.80
CA ASN A 160 -2.69 9.16 -16.87
C ASN A 160 -2.96 10.63 -17.27
N HIS A 161 -3.83 11.35 -16.56
CA HIS A 161 -4.14 12.74 -16.85
C HIS A 161 -2.97 13.66 -16.43
N PRO A 162 -2.61 14.70 -17.22
CA PRO A 162 -1.41 15.54 -17.01
C PRO A 162 -1.45 16.49 -15.80
N LEU A 163 -2.22 16.18 -14.75
CA LEU A 163 -2.18 16.97 -13.52
C LEU A 163 -0.93 16.65 -12.71
N SER A 164 -0.41 17.64 -11.99
CA SER A 164 0.72 17.44 -11.06
C SER A 164 0.37 16.41 -9.99
N THR A 165 1.13 15.31 -9.91
CA THR A 165 1.00 14.28 -8.86
C THR A 165 1.01 14.89 -7.47
N ARG A 166 1.83 15.92 -7.25
CA ARG A 166 1.91 16.62 -5.96
C ARG A 166 0.57 17.21 -5.55
N VAL A 167 -0.06 18.02 -6.41
CA VAL A 167 -1.34 18.68 -6.11
C VAL A 167 -2.44 17.65 -5.88
N GLN A 168 -2.44 16.59 -6.67
CA GLN A 168 -3.39 15.48 -6.50
C GLN A 168 -3.20 14.80 -5.13
N MET A 169 -1.96 14.52 -4.73
CA MET A 169 -1.67 13.94 -3.42
C MET A 169 -1.97 14.88 -2.27
N GLU A 170 -1.69 16.19 -2.39
CA GLU A 170 -2.07 17.18 -1.37
C GLU A 170 -3.59 17.15 -1.11
N SER A 171 -4.41 17.12 -2.19
CA SER A 171 -5.87 17.02 -2.07
C SER A 171 -6.33 15.70 -1.43
N MET A 172 -5.76 14.57 -1.83
CA MET A 172 -6.14 13.25 -1.29
C MET A 172 -5.75 13.11 0.19
N LEU A 173 -4.57 13.58 0.55
CA LEU A 173 -4.07 13.51 1.92
C LEU A 173 -4.77 14.50 2.85
N LEU A 174 -5.19 15.66 2.35
CA LEU A 174 -6.06 16.58 3.08
C LEU A 174 -7.42 15.94 3.37
N GLN A 175 -8.05 15.29 2.38
CA GLN A 175 -9.30 14.55 2.59
C GLN A 175 -9.11 13.38 3.57
N TYR A 176 -7.96 12.70 3.53
CA TYR A 176 -7.60 11.66 4.50
C TYR A 176 -7.52 12.21 5.92
N GLN A 177 -6.90 13.38 6.12
CA GLN A 177 -6.82 14.01 7.45
C GLN A 177 -8.22 14.29 8.03
N GLN A 178 -9.16 14.70 7.17
CA GLN A 178 -10.54 15.02 7.55
C GLN A 178 -11.36 13.80 7.97
N LEU A 179 -10.86 12.57 7.79
CA LEU A 179 -11.56 11.35 8.21
C LEU A 179 -11.69 11.23 9.74
N PHE A 180 -10.86 11.94 10.50
CA PHE A 180 -10.73 11.79 11.95
C PHE A 180 -11.22 13.01 12.75
N GLY A 181 -11.58 14.11 12.08
CA GLY A 181 -12.13 15.31 12.71
C GLY A 181 -13.64 15.38 12.52
N ASP A 182 -14.35 16.04 13.44
CA ASP A 182 -15.82 16.22 13.44
C ASP A 182 -16.39 16.67 12.09
#